data_AF-A0A9Q9SJN2-F1
#
_entry.id   AF-A0A9Q9SJN2-F1
#
_cell.length_a   1.000
_cell.length_b   1.000
_cell.length_c   1.000
_cell.angle_alpha   90.00
_cell.angle_beta   90.00
_cell.angle_gamma   90.00
#
_symmetry.space_group_name_H-M   'P 1'
#
loop_
_entity.id
_entity.type
_entity.pdbx_description
1 polymer ?
#
loop_
_entity_poly.entity_id
_entity_poly.type
_entity_poly.pdbx_seq_one_letter_code
_entity_poly.pdbx_strand_id
1 'polypeptide(L)'
;MRVGTMLAMTMLWSGLASAEPQSTLRLALPGGAAVLYSNAANPQDPLPRRVWKKAVFSFPNGATFGLLPRAGESSTGGGTQMEPPNKWNIAPSGQYVIVMRNDQGTVFTGQGQPEAVLNREYCSMIEIKTGCITAEQTGEICGAGWQPNQGAQWGTDSQTSMMLTRDRPSASSKLTSINAGQPPHLLMRDASGADNLLRCDPLSSANRESYRKIAAALKADGARFDAQLVDTALSKGSATSGGTPVEQGVGVEGPTAAVSVAKATLFTAPDDTTASRAYLVQNDVVTVLKQSPTGWAYVDYVNASGKHLLRWIKVDQISIKQ
;
A
#
# COMPACT_ATOMS: atom_id res chain seq x y z
N MET A 1 70.14 40.33 17.71
CA MET A 1 68.93 40.36 18.57
C MET A 1 67.77 40.91 17.75
N ARG A 2 66.87 40.04 17.29
CA ARG A 2 65.46 40.28 16.94
C ARG A 2 64.90 38.96 16.40
N VAL A 3 64.30 38.20 17.31
CA VAL A 3 63.50 37.00 17.00
C VAL A 3 62.13 37.50 16.58
N GLY A 4 61.73 37.23 15.34
CA GLY A 4 60.39 37.53 14.84
C GLY A 4 59.41 36.43 15.24
N THR A 5 58.39 36.79 16.01
CA THR A 5 57.32 35.87 16.42
C THR A 5 56.18 35.98 15.39
N MET A 6 55.95 34.91 14.61
CA MET A 6 54.73 34.76 13.82
C MET A 6 53.58 34.34 14.76
N LEU A 7 52.50 35.13 14.81
CA LEU A 7 51.23 34.67 15.36
C LEU A 7 50.48 33.90 14.26
N ALA A 8 50.32 32.59 14.45
CA ALA A 8 49.41 31.77 13.67
C ALA A 8 48.00 31.90 14.27
N MET A 9 47.06 32.45 13.50
CA MET A 9 45.66 32.57 13.88
C MET A 9 44.92 31.31 13.43
N THR A 10 44.72 30.36 14.33
CA THR A 10 43.91 29.16 14.09
C THR A 10 42.42 29.52 14.21
N MET A 11 41.73 29.66 13.07
CA MET A 11 40.27 29.70 13.06
C MET A 11 39.72 28.29 13.32
N LEU A 12 39.22 28.08 14.54
CA LEU A 12 38.35 26.95 14.86
C LEU A 12 37.00 27.17 14.17
N TRP A 13 36.78 26.51 13.04
CA TRP A 13 35.44 26.34 12.49
C TRP A 13 34.72 25.27 13.31
N SER A 14 33.92 25.74 14.27
CA SER A 14 32.92 24.93 14.93
C SER A 14 31.88 24.51 13.88
N GLY A 15 31.96 23.27 13.41
CA GLY A 15 30.93 22.67 12.58
C GLY A 15 29.63 22.66 13.36
N LEU A 16 28.71 23.57 13.01
CA LEU A 16 27.32 23.45 13.40
C LEU A 16 26.79 22.19 12.72
N ALA A 17 26.60 21.13 13.50
CA ALA A 17 25.76 20.03 13.09
C ALA A 17 24.33 20.58 12.95
N SER A 18 23.99 21.04 11.75
CA SER A 18 22.62 21.31 11.37
C SER A 18 21.87 19.98 11.40
N ALA A 19 21.14 19.73 12.49
CA ALA A 19 20.11 18.69 12.50
C ALA A 19 19.15 18.99 11.34
N GLU A 20 19.17 18.16 10.31
CA GLU A 20 18.28 18.32 9.16
C GLU A 20 16.82 18.34 9.65
N PRO A 21 15.97 19.25 9.13
CA PRO A 21 14.56 19.26 9.48
C PRO A 21 13.91 18.00 8.91
N GLN A 22 13.76 16.96 9.73
CA GLN A 22 12.96 15.80 9.39
C GLN A 22 11.48 16.21 9.39
N SER A 23 11.03 16.85 8.32
CA SER A 23 9.61 17.17 8.15
C SER A 23 8.81 15.88 8.03
N THR A 24 8.02 15.61 9.04
CA THR A 24 7.00 14.56 9.05
C THR A 24 5.92 14.93 8.04
N LEU A 25 5.45 13.97 7.25
CA LEU A 25 4.33 14.16 6.33
C LEU A 25 3.06 13.54 6.93
N ARG A 26 1.96 14.27 6.92
CA ARG A 26 0.66 13.82 7.45
C ARG A 26 -0.33 13.62 6.31
N LEU A 27 -0.78 12.38 6.11
CA LEU A 27 -1.96 12.07 5.32
C LEU A 27 -3.19 12.13 6.23
N ALA A 28 -4.02 13.16 6.07
CA ALA A 28 -5.29 13.25 6.79
C ALA A 28 -6.30 12.23 6.24
N LEU A 29 -6.97 11.52 7.14
CA LEU A 29 -8.00 10.53 6.83
C LEU A 29 -9.38 11.01 7.34
N PRO A 30 -10.48 10.54 6.74
CA PRO A 30 -11.83 10.77 7.25
C PRO A 30 -11.98 10.44 8.73
N GLY A 31 -12.88 11.16 9.41
CA GLY A 31 -13.14 10.97 10.84
C GLY A 31 -12.05 11.49 11.77
N GLY A 32 -11.04 12.20 11.25
CA GLY A 32 -9.96 12.81 12.05
C GLY A 32 -8.75 11.90 12.28
N ALA A 33 -8.75 10.69 11.70
CA ALA A 33 -7.60 9.81 11.69
C ALA A 33 -6.49 10.36 10.77
N ALA A 34 -5.29 9.81 10.87
CA ALA A 34 -4.18 10.17 9.98
C ALA A 34 -3.14 9.04 9.86
N VAL A 35 -2.38 9.06 8.77
CA VAL A 35 -1.09 8.35 8.69
C VAL A 35 0.04 9.36 8.73
N LEU A 36 0.98 9.15 9.65
CA LEU A 36 2.13 10.01 9.88
C LEU A 36 3.38 9.32 9.34
N TYR A 37 3.98 9.91 8.31
CA TYR A 37 5.19 9.42 7.66
C TYR A 37 6.41 10.20 8.14
N SER A 38 7.47 9.48 8.49
CA SER A 38 8.72 10.05 9.01
C SER A 38 9.92 9.20 8.59
N ASN A 39 11.13 9.66 8.93
CA ASN A 39 12.38 8.98 8.55
C ASN A 39 12.47 8.77 7.03
N ALA A 40 12.52 9.86 6.27
CA ALA A 40 12.64 9.80 4.82
C ALA A 40 13.96 9.12 4.42
N ALA A 41 13.90 8.27 3.38
CA ALA A 41 15.09 7.61 2.84
C ALA A 41 16.11 8.62 2.30
N ASN A 42 15.61 9.68 1.66
CA ASN A 42 16.36 10.86 1.27
C ASN A 42 15.61 12.13 1.73
N PRO A 43 16.05 12.80 2.80
CA PRO A 43 15.42 14.03 3.30
C PRO A 43 15.48 15.21 2.32
N GLN A 44 16.39 15.17 1.33
CA GLN A 44 16.55 16.25 0.35
C GLN A 44 15.50 16.21 -0.77
N ASP A 45 14.82 15.08 -0.97
CA ASP A 45 13.77 15.00 -1.98
C ASP A 45 12.57 15.90 -1.62
N PRO A 46 11.82 16.44 -2.59
CA PRO A 46 10.57 17.13 -2.32
C PRO A 46 9.59 16.23 -1.56
N LEU A 47 8.83 16.76 -0.59
CA LEU A 47 7.88 15.99 0.23
C LEU A 47 7.00 14.99 -0.56
N PRO A 48 6.42 15.35 -1.73
CA PRO A 48 5.60 14.42 -2.52
C PRO A 48 6.36 13.29 -3.21
N ARG A 49 7.69 13.33 -3.21
CA ARG A 49 8.59 12.34 -3.82
C ARG A 49 9.41 11.57 -2.79
N ARG A 50 9.36 11.97 -1.52
CA ARG A 50 10.08 11.29 -0.45
C ARG A 50 9.50 9.92 -0.21
N VAL A 51 10.40 8.95 -0.20
CA VAL A 51 10.11 7.59 0.25
C VAL A 51 10.36 7.51 1.76
N TRP A 52 9.50 6.82 2.49
CA TRP A 52 9.46 6.87 3.96
C TRP A 52 9.82 5.53 4.59
N LYS A 53 10.65 5.53 5.63
CA LYS A 53 11.04 4.32 6.38
C LYS A 53 10.20 4.10 7.64
N LYS A 54 9.31 5.04 7.97
CA LYS A 54 8.43 4.95 9.14
C LYS A 54 7.05 5.52 8.83
N ALA A 55 6.01 4.77 9.19
CA ALA A 55 4.62 5.20 9.12
C ALA A 55 3.86 4.78 10.38
N VAL A 56 3.08 5.71 10.93
CA VAL A 56 2.27 5.50 12.13
C VAL A 56 0.83 5.87 11.81
N PHE A 57 -0.09 4.94 12.04
CA PHE A 57 -1.52 5.24 12.01
C PHE A 57 -1.92 5.91 13.32
N SER A 58 -2.67 7.00 13.24
CA SER A 58 -3.15 7.79 14.38
C SER A 58 -4.66 7.90 14.35
N PHE A 59 -5.30 7.57 15.45
CA PHE A 59 -6.73 7.76 15.68
C PHE A 59 -7.01 9.18 16.22
N PRO A 60 -8.26 9.66 16.10
CA PRO A 60 -8.67 10.96 16.62
C PRO A 60 -8.53 11.08 18.14
N ASN A 61 -8.63 9.96 18.86
CA ASN A 61 -8.46 9.90 20.32
C ASN A 61 -6.98 9.89 20.77
N GLY A 62 -6.04 10.04 19.83
CA GLY A 62 -4.60 10.03 20.10
C GLY A 62 -3.98 8.64 20.21
N ALA A 63 -4.76 7.55 20.13
CA ALA A 63 -4.20 6.20 20.04
C ALA A 63 -3.45 6.03 18.71
N THR A 64 -2.34 5.29 18.73
CA THR A 64 -1.50 5.10 17.54
C THR A 64 -0.97 3.67 17.44
N PHE A 65 -0.65 3.22 16.23
CA PHE A 65 0.13 2.01 16.00
C PHE A 65 1.06 2.16 14.78
N GLY A 66 2.17 1.41 14.78
CA GLY A 66 3.11 1.41 13.66
C GLY A 66 2.57 0.61 12.48
N LEU A 67 2.55 1.22 11.30
CA LEU A 67 2.41 0.51 10.02
C LEU A 67 3.79 0.07 9.51
N LEU A 68 4.82 0.88 9.80
CA LEU A 68 6.23 0.56 9.56
C LEU A 68 7.14 1.28 10.58
N PRO A 69 8.15 0.60 11.16
CA PRO A 69 8.28 -0.87 11.21
C PRO A 69 7.05 -1.50 11.88
N ARG A 70 6.74 -2.75 11.54
CA ARG A 70 5.60 -3.44 12.16
C ARG A 70 5.93 -3.80 13.61
N ALA A 71 4.92 -4.21 14.36
CA ALA A 71 5.11 -4.63 15.74
C ALA A 71 6.14 -5.77 15.80
N GLY A 72 7.21 -5.59 16.58
CA GLY A 72 8.27 -6.59 16.75
C GLY A 72 9.40 -6.51 15.73
N GLU A 73 9.29 -5.67 14.70
CA GLU A 73 10.35 -5.44 13.72
C GLU A 73 11.28 -4.29 14.15
N SER A 74 12.58 -4.44 13.86
CA SER A 74 13.54 -3.36 14.05
C SER A 74 13.46 -2.34 12.92
N SER A 75 13.56 -1.05 13.26
CA SER A 75 13.73 0.04 12.29
C SER A 75 15.10 0.06 11.60
N THR A 76 16.02 -0.83 11.97
CA THR A 76 17.39 -0.89 11.43
C THR A 76 17.51 -1.76 10.17
N GLY A 77 16.46 -2.50 9.79
CA GLY A 77 16.39 -3.27 8.54
C GLY A 77 16.04 -2.38 7.36
N GLY A 78 17.01 -2.07 6.50
CA GLY A 78 16.90 -1.07 5.42
C GLY A 78 16.13 -1.49 4.17
N GLY A 79 15.46 -2.65 4.17
CA GLY A 79 14.79 -3.17 2.99
C GLY A 79 13.43 -2.53 2.71
N THR A 80 12.67 -2.21 3.75
CA THR A 80 11.26 -1.82 3.58
C THR A 80 11.06 -0.31 3.59
N GLN A 81 10.32 0.17 2.59
CA GLN A 81 10.09 1.58 2.32
C GLN A 81 8.64 1.81 1.90
N MET A 82 8.08 2.98 2.18
CA MET A 82 6.72 3.35 1.79
C MET A 82 6.71 4.49 0.78
N GLU A 83 5.84 4.35 -0.21
CA GLU A 83 5.67 5.38 -1.23
C GLU A 83 5.02 6.64 -0.65
N PRO A 84 5.23 7.81 -1.30
CA PRO A 84 4.57 9.03 -0.90
C PRO A 84 3.04 8.85 -0.88
N PRO A 85 2.36 9.28 0.19
CA PRO A 85 0.91 9.19 0.27
C PRO A 85 0.23 10.11 -0.74
N ASN A 86 -0.87 9.64 -1.33
CA ASN A 86 -1.73 10.43 -2.21
C ASN A 86 -3.18 10.40 -1.70
N LYS A 87 -3.93 11.50 -1.90
CA LYS A 87 -5.37 11.56 -1.58
C LYS A 87 -6.18 10.47 -2.31
N TRP A 88 -5.71 10.04 -3.48
CA TRP A 88 -6.34 8.95 -4.25
C TRP A 88 -6.14 7.57 -3.63
N ASN A 89 -5.28 7.43 -2.62
CA ASN A 89 -5.22 6.20 -1.84
C ASN A 89 -6.39 6.07 -0.87
N ILE A 90 -7.16 7.14 -0.62
CA ILE A 90 -8.36 7.09 0.22
C ILE A 90 -9.55 6.72 -0.65
N ALA A 91 -10.29 5.71 -0.21
CA ALA A 91 -11.48 5.23 -0.92
C ALA A 91 -12.53 6.35 -1.04
N PRO A 92 -13.28 6.44 -2.15
CA PRO A 92 -14.39 7.40 -2.27
C PRO A 92 -15.43 7.28 -1.14
N SER A 93 -15.62 6.10 -0.56
CA SER A 93 -16.48 5.90 0.62
C SER A 93 -15.91 6.51 1.90
N GLY A 94 -14.62 6.85 1.92
CA GLY A 94 -13.88 7.29 3.09
C GLY A 94 -13.67 6.21 4.15
N GLN A 95 -13.99 4.95 3.85
CA GLN A 95 -13.88 3.85 4.82
C GLN A 95 -12.50 3.20 4.83
N TYR A 96 -11.75 3.30 3.72
CA TYR A 96 -10.49 2.60 3.53
C TYR A 96 -9.39 3.51 3.00
N VAL A 97 -8.15 3.16 3.30
CA VAL A 97 -6.95 3.75 2.70
C VAL A 97 -6.00 2.65 2.24
N ILE A 98 -5.40 2.83 1.06
CA ILE A 98 -4.30 1.98 0.59
C ILE A 98 -2.97 2.56 1.06
N VAL A 99 -2.12 1.72 1.66
CA VAL A 99 -0.74 2.07 1.98
C VAL A 99 0.19 1.18 1.18
N MET A 100 1.04 1.81 0.37
CA MET A 100 1.97 1.16 -0.54
C MET A 100 3.33 0.99 0.13
N ARG A 101 3.90 -0.21 0.01
CA ARG A 101 5.15 -0.62 0.65
C ARG A 101 6.00 -1.40 -0.33
N ASN A 102 7.29 -1.10 -0.38
CA ASN A 102 8.28 -1.80 -1.17
C ASN A 102 9.28 -2.47 -0.22
N ASP A 103 9.31 -3.80 -0.25
CA ASP A 103 10.28 -4.61 0.49
C ASP A 103 11.44 -4.95 -0.45
N GLN A 104 12.65 -4.49 -0.12
CA GLN A 104 13.89 -4.82 -0.82
C GLN A 104 14.64 -5.92 -0.07
N GLY A 105 15.04 -6.98 -0.78
CA GLY A 105 15.86 -8.06 -0.23
C GLY A 105 16.81 -8.62 -1.28
N THR A 106 17.88 -9.26 -0.83
CA THR A 106 18.77 -10.01 -1.72
C THR A 106 18.33 -11.47 -1.80
N VAL A 107 18.27 -12.00 -3.03
CA VAL A 107 18.11 -13.44 -3.25
C VAL A 107 19.43 -14.03 -3.72
N PHE A 108 19.80 -15.14 -3.11
CA PHE A 108 20.94 -15.94 -3.53
C PHE A 108 20.61 -16.62 -4.87
N THR A 109 21.33 -16.26 -5.92
CA THR A 109 21.12 -16.76 -7.29
C THR A 109 21.99 -17.99 -7.62
N GLY A 110 22.75 -18.51 -6.65
CA GLY A 110 23.67 -19.63 -6.80
C GLY A 110 25.13 -19.25 -6.52
N GLN A 111 26.00 -20.25 -6.32
CA GLN A 111 27.42 -20.01 -6.09
C GLN A 111 28.07 -19.35 -7.30
N GLY A 112 28.74 -18.21 -7.09
CA GLY A 112 29.46 -17.48 -8.13
C GLY A 112 28.62 -16.52 -8.96
N GLN A 113 27.32 -16.40 -8.68
CA GLN A 113 26.44 -15.39 -9.28
C GLN A 113 26.21 -14.24 -8.29
N PRO A 114 26.17 -12.98 -8.75
CA PRO A 114 25.88 -11.85 -7.88
C PRO A 114 24.46 -11.98 -7.30
N GLU A 115 24.33 -11.70 -6.00
CA GLU A 115 23.04 -11.62 -5.33
C GLU A 115 22.12 -10.64 -6.10
N ALA A 116 20.90 -11.07 -6.42
CA ALA A 116 19.94 -10.19 -7.06
C ALA A 116 19.15 -9.44 -5.98
N VAL A 117 19.15 -8.11 -6.03
CA VAL A 117 18.22 -7.30 -5.23
C VAL A 117 16.84 -7.43 -5.88
N LEU A 118 15.92 -8.10 -5.21
CA LEU A 118 14.52 -8.13 -5.60
C LEU A 118 13.75 -7.10 -4.78
N ASN A 119 12.95 -6.31 -5.49
CA ASN A 119 11.96 -5.43 -4.90
C ASN A 119 10.61 -6.12 -5.03
N ARG A 120 9.88 -6.22 -3.92
CA ARG A 120 8.51 -6.67 -3.92
C ARG A 120 7.60 -5.58 -3.38
N GLU A 121 6.67 -5.16 -4.22
CA GLU A 121 5.64 -4.20 -3.88
C GLU A 121 4.49 -4.88 -3.17
N TYR A 122 4.01 -4.26 -2.11
CA TYR A 122 2.89 -4.62 -1.28
C TYR A 122 1.94 -3.43 -1.15
N CYS A 123 0.64 -3.72 -1.11
CA CYS A 123 -0.40 -2.72 -0.87
C CYS A 123 -1.36 -3.24 0.18
N SER A 124 -1.37 -2.54 1.32
CA SER A 124 -2.23 -2.85 2.45
C SER A 124 -3.52 -2.03 2.36
N MET A 125 -4.67 -2.69 2.41
CA MET A 125 -5.98 -2.04 2.57
C MET A 125 -6.31 -1.90 4.05
N ILE A 126 -6.44 -0.67 4.52
CA ILE A 126 -6.66 -0.37 5.93
C ILE A 126 -8.05 0.22 6.11
N GLU A 127 -8.88 -0.41 6.94
CA GLU A 127 -10.14 0.17 7.39
C GLU A 127 -9.86 1.32 8.36
N ILE A 128 -10.23 2.53 7.98
CA ILE A 128 -9.85 3.77 8.68
C ILE A 128 -10.43 3.81 10.10
N LYS A 129 -11.64 3.27 10.30
CA LYS A 129 -12.32 3.29 11.61
C LYS A 129 -11.59 2.47 12.67
N THR A 130 -11.01 1.34 12.29
CA THR A 130 -10.43 0.36 13.24
C THR A 130 -8.92 0.20 13.11
N GLY A 131 -8.33 0.69 12.02
CA GLY A 131 -6.93 0.42 11.66
C GLY A 131 -6.67 -1.03 11.27
N CYS A 132 -7.71 -1.83 11.04
CA CYS A 132 -7.58 -3.21 10.57
C CYS A 132 -7.05 -3.21 9.13
N ILE A 133 -5.93 -3.91 8.90
CA ILE A 133 -5.48 -4.27 7.56
C ILE A 133 -6.33 -5.45 7.12
N THR A 134 -7.31 -5.19 6.25
CA THR A 134 -8.29 -6.18 5.79
C THR A 134 -7.76 -7.03 4.64
N ALA A 135 -6.81 -6.52 3.88
CA ALA A 135 -6.16 -7.22 2.79
C ALA A 135 -4.73 -6.69 2.58
N GLU A 136 -3.83 -7.56 2.11
CA GLU A 136 -2.51 -7.19 1.63
C GLU A 136 -2.29 -7.91 0.28
N GLN A 137 -2.00 -7.15 -0.76
CA GLN A 137 -1.71 -7.67 -2.10
C GLN A 137 -0.31 -7.31 -2.53
N THR A 138 0.15 -7.90 -3.63
CA THR A 138 1.49 -7.63 -4.19
C THR A 138 1.46 -7.43 -5.69
N GLY A 139 2.44 -6.71 -6.22
CA GLY A 139 2.66 -6.57 -7.65
C GLY A 139 1.57 -5.76 -8.35
N GLU A 140 1.10 -6.22 -9.52
CA GLU A 140 0.27 -5.42 -10.43
C GLU A 140 -1.05 -4.90 -9.81
N ILE A 141 -1.60 -5.59 -8.80
CA ILE A 141 -2.81 -5.16 -8.09
C ILE A 141 -2.57 -3.84 -7.33
N CYS A 142 -1.35 -3.60 -6.87
CA CYS A 142 -1.01 -2.37 -6.15
C CYS A 142 -1.02 -1.13 -7.06
N GLY A 143 -0.82 -1.31 -8.36
CA GLY A 143 -0.97 -0.25 -9.36
C GLY A 143 -2.41 -0.01 -9.84
N ALA A 144 -3.41 -0.69 -9.27
CA ALA A 144 -4.81 -0.47 -9.60
C ALA A 144 -5.35 0.82 -8.96
N GLY A 145 -6.67 0.98 -8.90
CA GLY A 145 -7.30 2.15 -8.29
C GLY A 145 -8.68 1.82 -7.72
N TRP A 146 -9.28 2.81 -7.08
CA TRP A 146 -10.67 2.71 -6.63
C TRP A 146 -11.62 2.70 -7.82
N GLN A 147 -12.55 1.75 -7.85
CA GLN A 147 -13.55 1.65 -8.91
C GLN A 147 -14.55 2.82 -8.82
N PRO A 148 -14.81 3.52 -9.94
CA PRO A 148 -15.83 4.56 -9.99
C PRO A 148 -17.20 3.97 -9.63
N ASN A 149 -17.96 4.65 -8.77
CA ASN A 149 -19.31 4.27 -8.32
C ASN A 149 -19.40 3.06 -7.37
N GLN A 150 -18.28 2.40 -7.04
CA GLN A 150 -18.26 1.37 -6.01
C GLN A 150 -17.22 1.74 -4.95
N GLY A 151 -17.64 2.63 -4.03
CA GLY A 151 -16.78 3.47 -3.21
C GLY A 151 -15.77 2.79 -2.29
N ALA A 152 -15.73 1.45 -2.22
CA ALA A 152 -14.76 0.68 -1.46
C ALA A 152 -14.02 -0.38 -2.29
N GLN A 153 -14.20 -0.50 -3.61
CA GLN A 153 -13.52 -1.55 -4.39
C GLN A 153 -12.21 -1.07 -4.99
N TRP A 154 -11.13 -1.82 -4.74
CA TRP A 154 -9.82 -1.61 -5.35
C TRP A 154 -9.54 -2.70 -6.38
N GLY A 155 -9.23 -2.31 -7.62
CA GLY A 155 -8.97 -3.26 -8.71
C GLY A 155 -9.33 -2.69 -10.08
N THR A 156 -9.14 -3.50 -11.13
CA THR A 156 -9.38 -3.12 -12.53
C THR A 156 -10.63 -3.77 -13.14
N ASP A 157 -11.19 -4.80 -12.51
CA ASP A 157 -12.40 -5.56 -12.89
C ASP A 157 -12.95 -6.36 -11.67
N SER A 158 -14.01 -7.16 -11.86
CA SER A 158 -14.61 -8.01 -10.81
C SER A 158 -13.72 -9.18 -10.35
N GLN A 159 -12.75 -9.61 -11.16
CA GLN A 159 -11.78 -10.66 -10.82
C GLN A 159 -10.59 -10.10 -10.02
N THR A 160 -10.31 -8.81 -10.13
CA THR A 160 -9.26 -8.07 -9.40
C THR A 160 -9.83 -7.25 -8.23
N SER A 161 -11.15 -7.15 -8.09
CA SER A 161 -11.85 -6.77 -6.84
C SER A 161 -11.48 -7.64 -5.63
N MET A 162 -10.56 -8.62 -5.77
CA MET A 162 -10.02 -9.49 -4.73
C MET A 162 -9.41 -8.79 -3.51
N MET A 163 -9.05 -7.50 -3.58
CA MET A 163 -8.71 -6.74 -2.35
C MET A 163 -9.90 -6.64 -1.38
N LEU A 164 -11.13 -6.81 -1.88
CA LEU A 164 -12.33 -6.84 -1.05
C LEU A 164 -12.82 -8.23 -0.69
N THR A 165 -12.57 -9.24 -1.52
CA THR A 165 -13.44 -10.43 -1.52
C THR A 165 -13.09 -11.55 -0.55
N ARG A 166 -12.08 -11.44 0.31
CA ARG A 166 -11.79 -12.54 1.26
C ARG A 166 -11.42 -12.06 2.66
N ASP A 167 -12.44 -12.10 3.50
CA ASP A 167 -12.44 -12.29 4.95
C ASP A 167 -11.52 -11.39 5.74
N ARG A 168 -12.11 -10.30 6.26
CA ARG A 168 -11.59 -9.56 7.42
C ARG A 168 -10.97 -10.58 8.40
N PRO A 169 -9.67 -10.44 8.75
CA PRO A 169 -9.00 -11.42 9.59
C PRO A 169 -9.75 -11.66 10.90
N SER A 170 -9.96 -12.93 11.25
CA SER A 170 -10.65 -13.34 12.47
C SER A 170 -9.88 -14.42 13.22
N ALA A 171 -10.02 -14.44 14.55
CA ALA A 171 -9.36 -15.43 15.38
C ALA A 171 -9.89 -16.84 15.08
N SER A 172 -11.17 -16.96 14.71
CA SER A 172 -11.75 -18.24 14.30
C SER A 172 -11.13 -18.77 13.00
N SER A 173 -10.99 -17.94 11.96
CA SER A 173 -10.39 -18.39 10.69
C SER A 173 -8.92 -18.76 10.86
N LYS A 174 -8.15 -17.94 11.59
CA LYS A 174 -6.75 -18.24 11.91
C LYS A 174 -6.60 -19.53 12.71
N LEU A 175 -7.45 -19.77 13.72
CA LEU A 175 -7.42 -21.01 14.48
C LEU A 175 -7.78 -22.23 13.61
N THR A 176 -8.76 -22.11 12.71
CA THR A 176 -9.10 -23.18 11.77
C THR A 176 -7.90 -23.55 10.90
N SER A 177 -7.17 -22.56 10.37
CA SER A 177 -5.92 -22.77 9.64
C SER A 177 -4.84 -23.47 10.47
N ILE A 178 -4.65 -23.07 11.72
CA ILE A 178 -3.70 -23.72 12.65
C ILE A 178 -4.09 -25.19 12.87
N ASN A 179 -5.37 -25.45 13.13
CA ASN A 179 -5.89 -26.81 13.35
C ASN A 179 -5.78 -27.68 12.09
N ALA A 180 -5.79 -27.06 10.90
CA ALA A 180 -5.52 -27.73 9.62
C ALA A 180 -4.02 -27.98 9.37
N GLY A 181 -3.15 -27.65 10.33
CA GLY A 181 -1.71 -27.95 10.29
C GLY A 181 -0.84 -26.83 9.72
N GLN A 182 -1.39 -25.64 9.47
CA GLN A 182 -0.58 -24.51 9.01
C GLN A 182 0.28 -23.93 10.16
N PRO A 183 1.58 -23.66 9.95
CA PRO A 183 2.45 -23.13 10.99
C PRO A 183 1.97 -21.76 11.52
N PRO A 184 1.74 -21.60 12.84
CA PRO A 184 1.28 -20.35 13.42
C PRO A 184 2.10 -19.11 13.06
N HIS A 185 3.44 -19.21 13.05
CA HIS A 185 4.33 -18.08 12.71
C HIS A 185 4.15 -17.59 11.27
N LEU A 186 3.83 -18.48 10.32
CA LEU A 186 3.56 -18.09 8.93
C LEU A 186 2.20 -17.39 8.79
N LEU A 187 1.23 -17.81 9.60
CA LEU A 187 -0.10 -17.20 9.62
C LEU A 187 -0.13 -15.80 10.25
N MET A 188 0.85 -15.49 11.10
CA MET A 188 1.01 -14.18 11.76
C MET A 188 2.12 -13.34 11.14
N ARG A 189 2.59 -13.70 9.94
CA ARG A 189 3.59 -12.88 9.24
C ARG A 189 2.94 -11.69 8.55
N ASP A 190 3.77 -10.70 8.29
CA ASP A 190 3.44 -9.55 7.48
C ASP A 190 2.25 -8.74 8.01
N ALA A 191 1.32 -8.31 7.16
CA ALA A 191 0.09 -7.63 7.59
C ALA A 191 -0.87 -8.51 8.41
N SER A 192 -0.57 -9.80 8.62
CA SER A 192 -1.40 -10.72 9.41
C SER A 192 -0.99 -10.86 10.88
N GLY A 193 -0.05 -10.05 11.37
CA GLY A 193 0.45 -10.09 12.76
C GLY A 193 -0.64 -10.03 13.83
N ALA A 194 -0.31 -10.49 15.05
CA ALA A 194 -1.28 -10.55 16.15
C ALA A 194 -1.86 -9.19 16.52
N ASP A 195 -1.10 -8.11 16.36
CA ASP A 195 -1.57 -6.75 16.57
C ASP A 195 -2.67 -6.37 15.55
N ASN A 196 -2.51 -6.77 14.28
CA ASN A 196 -3.52 -6.55 13.25
C ASN A 196 -4.76 -7.40 13.51
N LEU A 197 -4.57 -8.67 13.87
CA LEU A 197 -5.67 -9.58 14.21
C LEU A 197 -6.54 -9.00 15.34
N LEU A 198 -5.93 -8.44 16.39
CA LEU A 198 -6.63 -7.79 17.51
C LEU A 198 -7.39 -6.52 17.11
N ARG A 199 -6.98 -5.82 16.04
CA ARG A 199 -7.74 -4.68 15.46
C ARG A 199 -8.88 -5.17 14.56
N CYS A 200 -8.65 -6.25 13.82
CA CYS A 200 -9.63 -6.82 12.91
C CYS A 200 -10.75 -7.58 13.64
N ASP A 201 -10.43 -8.36 14.66
CA ASP A 201 -11.38 -9.14 15.46
C ASP A 201 -11.16 -8.89 16.96
N PRO A 202 -11.49 -7.69 17.48
CA PRO A 202 -11.27 -7.33 18.88
C PRO A 202 -11.82 -8.36 19.86
N LEU A 203 -11.16 -8.51 21.02
CA LEU A 203 -11.55 -9.48 22.03
C LEU A 203 -13.02 -9.32 22.45
N SER A 204 -13.75 -10.42 22.37
CA SER A 204 -15.12 -10.57 22.82
C SER A 204 -15.28 -11.90 23.54
N SER A 205 -16.40 -12.11 24.23
CA SER A 205 -16.71 -13.41 24.84
C SER A 205 -16.73 -14.54 23.81
N ALA A 206 -17.09 -14.26 22.56
CA ALA A 206 -17.22 -15.24 21.48
C ALA A 206 -15.88 -15.72 20.91
N ASN A 207 -14.85 -14.86 20.86
CA ASN A 207 -13.56 -15.19 20.23
C ASN A 207 -12.41 -15.37 21.24
N ARG A 208 -12.64 -15.11 22.54
CA ARG A 208 -11.61 -15.19 23.58
C ARG A 208 -10.93 -16.56 23.65
N GLU A 209 -11.69 -17.63 23.49
CA GLU A 209 -11.13 -18.98 23.50
C GLU A 209 -10.26 -19.26 22.28
N SER A 210 -10.64 -18.74 21.11
CA SER A 210 -9.80 -18.82 19.91
C SER A 210 -8.46 -18.12 20.14
N TYR A 211 -8.48 -16.93 20.75
CA TYR A 211 -7.25 -16.22 21.09
C TYR A 211 -6.36 -16.98 22.08
N ARG A 212 -6.92 -17.65 23.09
CA ARG A 212 -6.13 -18.48 24.01
C ARG A 212 -5.41 -19.61 23.28
N LYS A 213 -6.12 -20.30 22.38
CA LYS A 213 -5.56 -21.40 21.59
C LYS A 213 -4.50 -20.91 20.61
N ILE A 214 -4.73 -19.77 19.96
CA ILE A 214 -3.74 -19.12 19.09
C ILE A 214 -2.48 -18.76 19.89
N ALA A 215 -2.60 -18.13 21.05
CA ALA A 215 -1.45 -17.77 21.88
C ALA A 215 -0.65 -19.00 22.30
N ALA A 216 -1.31 -20.10 22.66
CA ALA A 216 -0.66 -21.36 22.99
C ALA A 216 0.09 -21.95 21.78
N ALA A 217 -0.54 -21.96 20.60
CA ALA A 217 0.06 -22.46 19.37
C ALA A 217 1.28 -21.62 18.96
N LEU A 218 1.20 -20.28 19.04
CA LEU A 218 2.33 -19.39 18.78
C LEU A 218 3.51 -19.63 19.73
N LYS A 219 3.25 -19.89 21.02
CA LYS A 219 4.31 -20.24 21.98
C LYS A 219 4.99 -21.56 21.63
N ALA A 220 4.19 -22.58 21.29
CA ALA A 220 4.70 -23.89 20.91
C ALA A 220 5.55 -23.83 19.64
N ASP A 221 5.18 -22.94 18.71
CA ASP A 221 5.86 -22.70 17.43
C ASP A 221 7.02 -21.68 17.53
N GLY A 222 7.27 -21.12 18.72
CA GLY A 222 8.37 -20.19 18.95
C GLY A 222 8.10 -18.72 18.59
N ALA A 223 6.90 -18.38 18.11
CA ALA A 223 6.45 -17.01 17.81
C ALA A 223 6.12 -16.22 19.09
N ARG A 224 7.14 -15.96 19.91
CA ARG A 224 6.98 -15.40 21.28
C ARG A 224 6.39 -13.98 21.30
N PHE A 225 6.76 -13.13 20.35
CA PHE A 225 6.30 -11.74 20.30
C PHE A 225 4.79 -11.65 20.05
N ASP A 226 4.30 -12.32 19.01
CA ASP A 226 2.86 -12.38 18.71
C ASP A 226 2.06 -13.03 19.84
N ALA A 227 2.58 -14.11 20.43
CA ALA A 227 1.95 -14.74 21.60
C ALA A 227 1.81 -13.76 22.78
N GLN A 228 2.85 -12.97 23.07
CA GLN A 228 2.84 -11.98 24.14
C GLN A 228 1.82 -10.86 23.89
N LEU A 229 1.65 -10.42 22.64
CA LEU A 229 0.62 -9.44 22.27
C LEU A 229 -0.78 -9.97 22.57
N VAL A 230 -1.06 -11.22 22.17
CA VAL A 230 -2.35 -11.86 22.43
C VAL A 230 -2.58 -12.07 23.94
N ASP A 231 -1.59 -12.57 24.68
CA ASP A 231 -1.68 -12.74 26.13
C ASP A 231 -1.98 -11.42 26.83
N THR A 232 -1.27 -10.35 26.44
CA THR A 232 -1.45 -9.01 27.02
C THR A 232 -2.88 -8.51 26.79
N ALA A 233 -3.42 -8.73 25.58
CA ALA A 233 -4.80 -8.36 25.27
C ALA A 233 -5.80 -9.20 26.10
N LEU A 234 -5.57 -10.50 26.24
CA LEU A 234 -6.39 -11.40 27.06
C LEU A 234 -6.41 -10.98 28.53
N SER A 235 -5.28 -10.53 29.09
CA SER A 235 -5.21 -10.03 30.47
C SER A 235 -5.94 -8.71 30.69
N LYS A 236 -6.09 -7.88 29.65
CA LYS A 236 -6.76 -6.56 29.73
C LYS A 236 -8.26 -6.60 29.40
N GLY A 237 -8.72 -7.61 28.65
CA GLY A 237 -10.07 -7.66 28.09
C GLY A 237 -11.15 -8.11 29.08
N SER A 238 -11.79 -7.16 29.75
CA SER A 238 -13.12 -7.30 30.36
C SER A 238 -13.97 -6.05 30.05
N ALA A 239 -14.25 -5.77 28.76
CA ALA A 239 -15.30 -4.81 28.32
C ALA A 239 -15.64 -4.89 26.80
N THR A 240 -16.86 -5.39 26.52
CA THR A 240 -17.91 -5.02 25.51
C THR A 240 -17.72 -4.99 23.96
N SER A 241 -18.71 -5.59 23.27
CA SER A 241 -18.86 -5.88 21.81
C SER A 241 -19.78 -4.93 21.01
N GLY A 242 -19.72 -5.00 19.66
CA GLY A 242 -20.83 -4.66 18.72
C GLY A 242 -20.43 -4.62 17.22
N GLY A 243 -21.20 -5.25 16.30
CA GLY A 243 -20.94 -5.26 14.84
C GLY A 243 -22.19 -5.46 13.94
N THR A 244 -22.06 -5.31 12.59
CA THR A 244 -22.93 -5.85 11.49
C THR A 244 -22.38 -5.56 10.03
N PRO A 245 -22.74 -6.32 8.94
CA PRO A 245 -22.11 -6.32 7.57
C PRO A 245 -23.06 -6.01 6.33
N VAL A 246 -22.57 -6.00 5.04
CA VAL A 246 -23.19 -6.50 3.72
C VAL A 246 -22.57 -6.00 2.34
N GLU A 247 -22.88 -6.70 1.20
CA GLU A 247 -22.35 -7.05 -0.19
C GLU A 247 -22.40 -6.11 -1.50
N GLN A 248 -22.18 -6.69 -2.74
CA GLN A 248 -21.61 -6.28 -4.10
C GLN A 248 -22.54 -6.09 -5.39
N GLY A 249 -22.02 -5.59 -6.58
CA GLY A 249 -22.35 -5.95 -8.05
C GLY A 249 -22.30 -4.85 -9.23
N VAL A 250 -21.53 -4.94 -10.40
CA VAL A 250 -21.68 -5.29 -11.91
C VAL A 250 -21.93 -4.14 -13.02
N GLY A 251 -21.42 -4.17 -14.32
CA GLY A 251 -21.29 -3.07 -15.40
C GLY A 251 -21.66 -3.28 -16.96
N VAL A 252 -21.32 -2.38 -17.98
CA VAL A 252 -21.69 -2.35 -19.49
C VAL A 252 -20.76 -1.50 -20.54
N GLU A 253 -20.95 -1.63 -21.91
CA GLU A 253 -20.19 -1.43 -23.24
C GLU A 253 -20.35 -0.09 -24.14
N GLY A 254 -19.51 0.23 -25.20
CA GLY A 254 -19.49 1.50 -26.05
C GLY A 254 -18.96 1.48 -27.55
N PRO A 255 -18.86 2.62 -28.32
CA PRO A 255 -18.54 2.69 -29.80
C PRO A 255 -17.04 2.59 -30.20
N THR A 256 -16.68 2.20 -31.45
CA THR A 256 -15.27 1.88 -31.86
C THR A 256 -14.55 2.88 -32.80
N ALA A 257 -13.22 2.93 -32.74
CA ALA A 257 -12.32 3.78 -33.54
C ALA A 257 -11.00 3.05 -33.89
N ALA A 258 -10.31 3.46 -34.97
CA ALA A 258 -9.02 2.88 -35.37
C ALA A 258 -7.88 3.89 -35.24
N VAL A 259 -6.68 3.44 -34.86
CA VAL A 259 -5.49 4.31 -34.78
C VAL A 259 -5.03 4.72 -36.18
N SER A 260 -4.97 6.04 -36.42
CA SER A 260 -4.71 6.63 -37.74
C SER A 260 -3.23 6.97 -37.99
N VAL A 261 -2.41 7.00 -36.93
CA VAL A 261 -0.98 7.32 -36.97
C VAL A 261 -0.11 6.08 -36.80
N ALA A 262 1.15 6.13 -37.27
CA ALA A 262 2.09 5.00 -37.16
C ALA A 262 2.26 4.48 -35.71
N LYS A 263 2.27 5.41 -34.74
CA LYS A 263 2.39 5.13 -33.32
C LYS A 263 1.66 6.21 -32.52
N ALA A 264 0.65 5.80 -31.75
CA ALA A 264 -0.11 6.67 -30.86
C ALA A 264 0.28 6.41 -29.41
N THR A 265 0.81 7.43 -28.71
CA THR A 265 1.16 7.32 -27.29
C THR A 265 -0.10 7.30 -26.44
N LEU A 266 -0.11 6.46 -25.42
CA LEU A 266 -1.20 6.35 -24.46
C LEU A 266 -0.86 7.04 -23.15
N PHE A 267 -1.85 7.68 -22.53
CA PHE A 267 -1.70 8.54 -21.37
C PHE A 267 -2.55 8.04 -20.21
N THR A 268 -2.09 8.28 -18.98
CA THR A 268 -2.85 7.91 -17.76
C THR A 268 -3.91 8.95 -17.38
N ALA A 269 -3.81 10.16 -17.92
CA ALA A 269 -4.83 11.22 -17.85
C ALA A 269 -4.92 11.95 -19.22
N PRO A 270 -5.94 12.78 -19.48
CA PRO A 270 -6.03 13.60 -20.69
C PRO A 270 -5.11 14.83 -20.59
N ASP A 271 -3.82 14.58 -20.38
CA ASP A 271 -2.77 15.57 -20.14
C ASP A 271 -1.44 15.07 -20.73
N ASP A 272 -0.78 15.92 -21.50
CA ASP A 272 0.50 15.63 -22.17
C ASP A 272 1.65 15.23 -21.23
N THR A 273 1.61 15.64 -19.96
CA THR A 273 2.62 15.32 -18.95
C THR A 273 2.47 13.90 -18.39
N THR A 274 1.36 13.23 -18.70
CA THR A 274 1.01 11.89 -18.18
C THR A 274 1.26 10.77 -19.18
N ALA A 275 2.17 11.03 -20.13
CA ALA A 275 2.59 10.06 -21.12
C ALA A 275 3.07 8.78 -20.44
N SER A 276 2.44 7.66 -20.79
CA SER A 276 2.87 6.35 -20.34
C SER A 276 3.85 5.73 -21.34
N ARG A 277 4.42 4.58 -20.98
CA ARG A 277 5.23 3.79 -21.92
C ARG A 277 4.39 2.99 -22.92
N ALA A 278 3.06 2.96 -22.75
CA ALA A 278 2.16 2.23 -23.63
C ALA A 278 1.86 3.04 -24.91
N TYR A 279 1.70 2.34 -26.03
CA TYR A 279 1.35 2.90 -27.31
C TYR A 279 0.54 1.91 -28.12
N LEU A 280 -0.21 2.42 -29.09
CA LEU A 280 -0.87 1.64 -30.14
C LEU A 280 -0.23 1.96 -31.48
N VAL A 281 -0.35 1.05 -32.43
CA VAL A 281 0.17 1.23 -33.79
C VAL A 281 -0.96 1.42 -34.79
N GLN A 282 -0.63 1.90 -35.97
CA GLN A 282 -1.62 2.14 -37.02
C GLN A 282 -2.50 0.90 -37.25
N ASN A 283 -3.81 1.15 -37.37
CA ASN A 283 -4.87 0.14 -37.54
C ASN A 283 -5.24 -0.69 -36.30
N ASP A 284 -4.60 -0.48 -35.14
CA ASP A 284 -5.15 -0.99 -33.88
C ASP A 284 -6.56 -0.42 -33.67
N VAL A 285 -7.51 -1.28 -33.31
CA VAL A 285 -8.91 -0.92 -33.09
C VAL A 285 -9.16 -0.78 -31.60
N VAL A 286 -9.83 0.30 -31.23
CA VAL A 286 -10.17 0.62 -29.85
C VAL A 286 -11.65 0.94 -29.70
N THR A 287 -12.21 0.69 -28.54
CA THR A 287 -13.56 1.15 -28.17
C THR A 287 -13.44 2.50 -27.46
N VAL A 288 -13.99 3.56 -28.06
CA VAL A 288 -14.07 4.90 -27.46
C VAL A 288 -15.16 4.91 -26.39
N LEU A 289 -14.73 4.96 -25.14
CA LEU A 289 -15.62 4.95 -23.98
C LEU A 289 -16.05 6.36 -23.58
N LYS A 290 -15.18 7.35 -23.78
CA LYS A 290 -15.45 8.76 -23.45
C LYS A 290 -14.62 9.70 -24.29
N GLN A 291 -15.16 10.86 -24.66
CA GLN A 291 -14.39 11.96 -25.23
C GLN A 291 -14.36 13.16 -24.29
N SER A 292 -13.23 13.85 -24.29
CA SER A 292 -13.03 15.14 -23.62
C SER A 292 -13.18 16.27 -24.62
N PRO A 293 -13.79 17.42 -24.22
CA PRO A 293 -13.78 18.64 -25.03
C PRO A 293 -12.37 19.14 -25.40
N THR A 294 -11.35 18.72 -24.64
CA THR A 294 -9.94 19.09 -24.85
C THR A 294 -9.21 18.22 -25.88
N GLY A 295 -9.91 17.43 -26.69
CA GLY A 295 -9.31 16.66 -27.78
C GLY A 295 -8.74 15.29 -27.38
N TRP A 296 -9.26 14.70 -26.30
CA TRP A 296 -8.83 13.38 -25.80
C TRP A 296 -9.95 12.37 -25.85
N ALA A 297 -9.63 11.13 -26.22
CA ALA A 297 -10.52 9.99 -26.12
C ALA A 297 -9.99 9.04 -25.05
N TYR A 298 -10.87 8.58 -24.17
CA TYR A 298 -10.62 7.44 -23.32
C TYR A 298 -11.05 6.20 -24.07
N VAL A 299 -10.12 5.30 -24.31
CA VAL A 299 -10.30 4.17 -25.21
C VAL A 299 -9.93 2.87 -24.53
N ASP A 300 -10.62 1.81 -24.92
CA ASP A 300 -10.32 0.43 -24.57
C ASP A 300 -9.69 -0.27 -25.78
N TYR A 301 -8.44 -0.69 -25.65
CA TYR A 301 -7.78 -1.55 -26.62
C TYR A 301 -7.77 -2.99 -26.10
N VAL A 302 -8.33 -3.92 -26.88
CA VAL A 302 -8.27 -5.35 -26.57
C VAL A 302 -7.17 -5.97 -27.42
N ASN A 303 -6.13 -6.48 -26.78
CA ASN A 303 -5.04 -7.14 -27.52
C ASN A 303 -5.46 -8.55 -27.99
N ALA A 304 -4.61 -9.20 -28.79
CA ALA A 304 -4.88 -10.54 -29.33
C ALA A 304 -5.12 -11.64 -28.27
N SER A 305 -4.71 -11.41 -27.01
CA SER A 305 -4.97 -12.33 -25.88
C SER A 305 -6.28 -12.03 -25.13
N GLY A 306 -7.09 -11.07 -25.58
CA GLY A 306 -8.32 -10.65 -24.91
C GLY A 306 -8.09 -9.76 -23.68
N LYS A 307 -6.86 -9.27 -23.46
CA LYS A 307 -6.54 -8.37 -22.34
C LYS A 307 -6.88 -6.93 -22.73
N HIS A 308 -7.65 -6.27 -21.88
CA HIS A 308 -8.07 -4.89 -22.05
C HIS A 308 -6.99 -3.91 -21.58
N LEU A 309 -6.82 -2.82 -22.34
CA LEU A 309 -5.92 -1.71 -22.06
C LEU A 309 -6.69 -0.41 -22.21
N LEU A 310 -7.13 0.12 -21.07
CA LEU A 310 -7.90 1.36 -20.99
C LEU A 310 -6.98 2.55 -20.78
N ARG A 311 -6.95 3.49 -21.72
CA ARG A 311 -6.05 4.65 -21.70
C ARG A 311 -6.62 5.88 -22.38
N TRP A 312 -6.04 7.04 -22.08
CA TRP A 312 -6.27 8.25 -22.85
C TRP A 312 -5.40 8.27 -24.10
N ILE A 313 -5.99 8.61 -25.24
CA ILE A 313 -5.34 8.84 -26.53
C ILE A 313 -5.81 10.19 -27.06
N LYS A 314 -4.98 10.87 -27.85
CA LYS A 314 -5.44 12.10 -28.52
C LYS A 314 -6.41 11.75 -29.63
N VAL A 315 -7.50 12.50 -29.74
CA VAL A 315 -8.57 12.24 -30.73
C VAL A 315 -8.03 12.39 -32.15
N ASP A 316 -7.04 13.24 -32.38
CA ASP A 316 -6.38 13.42 -33.68
C ASP A 316 -5.51 12.22 -34.11
N GLN A 317 -5.23 11.28 -33.20
CA GLN A 317 -4.47 10.05 -33.46
C GLN A 317 -5.36 8.84 -33.76
N ILE A 318 -6.69 9.01 -33.75
CA ILE A 318 -7.66 7.97 -34.06
C ILE A 318 -8.68 8.45 -35.10
N SER A 319 -9.09 7.56 -35.99
CA SER A 319 -10.22 7.74 -36.89
C SER A 319 -11.43 7.01 -36.33
N ILE A 320 -12.37 7.79 -35.81
CA ILE A 320 -13.64 7.27 -35.30
C ILE A 320 -14.51 6.94 -36.51
N LYS A 321 -14.93 5.68 -36.62
CA LYS A 321 -15.93 5.30 -37.62
C LYS A 321 -17.28 5.80 -37.10
N GLN A 322 -17.95 6.65 -37.89
CA GLN A 322 -19.36 6.97 -37.66
C GLN A 322 -20.23 5.75 -37.95
#